data_AF-A0A3C0N384-F1
#
_entry.id   AF-A0A3C0N384-F1
#
_cell.length_a   1.000
_cell.length_b   1.000
_cell.length_c   1.000
_cell.angle_alpha   90.00
_cell.angle_beta   90.00
_cell.angle_gamma   90.00
#
_symmetry.space_group_name_H-M   'P 1'
#
loop_
_entity.id
_entity.type
_entity.pdbx_description
1 polymer ?
#
loop_
_entity_poly.entity_id
_entity_poly.type
_entity_poly.pdbx_seq_one_letter_code
_entity_poly.pdbx_strand_id
1 'polypeptide(L)'
;KLKEQGIKCASIDMTRIGSHVTPAEWYGGVVSELLRGFSLSRTVNFSTWWRERESLPPLQRLRDLIEDVLLTEYSENLVIFLDEIDSILKIQFKDDFFAFIRACYNQRVDNPEYNRLTFCLLGVATPSDLIADKQRTPFNIGRAIELTGFKLEEAQLSLTEGLTQTIDNPKQVVEEVLAWTGGQPFLTQKLCQLVVEKAESRTPNIAQLVQKHFIDNWEASDEPEHLRTIRDRILSQEQCASRLLGLYQQILQQGEIAADDTPEQIALRLSGLVVKHQCSLRVYNRIYEAVFNKTWVDQELATLRPYSQAIAAWLASNRQDESRLLRGQAFQEALDWKAGKSLCVEDDDFLAASQQIAMLQVQRDLEAVRQAVQILASAKQQAEQLLEEAKEGSKLERAGIKALQQFELGCGQIEALIAAMQAGFALHKWVQDGRPVQNYPATSPLLALQQILDEIQECNQFSGHQSEVWSVCFSPKGDRIVTTSADCTARLWDLSGNLLVEFKGHRDEVWSAKFSPNGKYLATTSKDSTVRLWN
;
A
#
# COMPACT_ATOMS: atom_id res chain seq x y z
N LYS A 1 -55.01 -2.97 31.30
CA LYS A 1 -54.94 -1.49 31.30
C LYS A 1 -55.57 -0.84 30.07
N LEU A 2 -54.94 -0.71 28.90
CA LEU A 2 -55.54 0.01 27.76
C LEU A 2 -56.87 -0.61 27.26
N LYS A 3 -56.95 -1.94 27.18
CA LYS A 3 -58.20 -2.64 26.84
C LYS A 3 -59.32 -2.39 27.86
N GLU A 4 -58.99 -2.22 29.15
CA GLU A 4 -59.97 -1.89 30.20
C GLU A 4 -60.46 -0.43 30.09
N GLN A 5 -59.68 0.44 29.46
CA GLN A 5 -60.05 1.82 29.15
C GLN A 5 -60.84 1.95 27.83
N GLY A 6 -61.25 0.85 27.21
CA GLY A 6 -62.03 0.84 25.97
C GLY A 6 -61.23 1.00 24.68
N ILE A 7 -59.89 1.00 24.76
CA ILE A 7 -59.00 1.13 23.58
C ILE A 7 -58.81 -0.26 22.94
N LYS A 8 -59.03 -0.37 21.63
CA LYS A 8 -58.77 -1.61 20.89
C LYS A 8 -57.29 -1.73 20.60
N CYS A 9 -56.70 -2.85 20.99
CA CYS A 9 -55.26 -3.05 20.89
C CYS A 9 -54.94 -4.38 20.21
N ALA A 10 -54.03 -4.36 19.24
CA ALA A 10 -53.36 -5.53 18.69
C ALA A 10 -51.87 -5.47 19.02
N SER A 11 -51.26 -6.62 19.31
CA SER A 11 -49.83 -6.76 19.52
C SER A 11 -49.28 -7.74 18.51
N ILE A 12 -48.23 -7.32 17.81
CA ILE A 12 -47.54 -8.11 16.81
C ILE A 12 -46.12 -8.29 17.29
N ASP A 13 -45.78 -9.53 17.57
CA ASP A 13 -44.42 -9.94 17.86
C ASP A 13 -43.72 -10.26 16.53
N MET A 14 -42.69 -9.48 16.20
CA MET A 14 -42.04 -9.52 14.89
C MET A 14 -41.17 -10.76 14.70
N THR A 15 -40.67 -11.40 15.76
CA THR A 15 -39.90 -12.64 15.60
C THR A 15 -40.77 -13.82 15.18
N ARG A 16 -42.07 -13.78 15.45
CA ARG A 16 -43.02 -14.82 15.02
C ARG A 16 -43.29 -14.82 13.50
N ILE A 17 -43.01 -13.71 12.81
CA ILE A 17 -43.16 -13.59 11.35
C ILE A 17 -41.89 -14.07 10.62
N GLY A 18 -40.73 -13.93 11.27
CA GLY A 18 -39.43 -14.32 10.73
C GLY A 18 -38.73 -13.20 9.97
N SER A 19 -37.40 -13.28 9.91
CA SER A 19 -36.50 -12.27 9.29
C SER A 19 -36.03 -12.64 7.87
N HIS A 20 -36.18 -13.90 7.45
CA HIS A 20 -35.80 -14.42 6.13
C HIS A 20 -37.03 -14.76 5.30
N VAL A 21 -37.90 -13.78 5.07
CA VAL A 21 -39.17 -13.94 4.37
C VAL A 21 -39.30 -12.95 3.21
N THR A 22 -40.07 -13.32 2.19
CA THR A 22 -40.38 -12.41 1.09
C THR A 22 -41.30 -11.28 1.59
N PRO A 23 -41.36 -10.12 0.89
CA PRO A 23 -42.28 -9.05 1.26
C PRO A 23 -43.73 -9.54 1.37
N ALA A 24 -44.20 -10.36 0.43
CA ALA A 24 -45.57 -10.88 0.44
C ALA A 24 -45.87 -11.74 1.68
N GLU A 25 -44.92 -12.61 2.07
CA GLU A 25 -45.05 -13.45 3.27
C GLU A 25 -45.02 -12.60 4.54
N TRP A 26 -44.11 -11.63 4.62
CA TRP A 26 -43.96 -10.77 5.78
C TRP A 26 -45.20 -9.90 6.03
N TYR A 27 -45.64 -9.15 5.01
CA TYR A 27 -46.84 -8.31 5.11
C TYR A 27 -48.09 -9.16 5.32
N GLY A 28 -48.17 -10.35 4.72
CA GLY A 28 -49.24 -11.31 4.95
C GLY A 28 -49.30 -11.77 6.41
N GLY A 29 -48.14 -12.04 7.02
CA GLY A 29 -48.00 -12.35 8.45
C GLY A 29 -48.49 -11.21 9.34
N VAL A 30 -48.08 -9.96 9.03
CA VAL A 30 -48.53 -8.76 9.75
C VAL A 30 -50.05 -8.62 9.66
N VAL A 31 -50.64 -8.75 8.47
CA VAL A 31 -52.10 -8.67 8.27
C VAL A 31 -52.83 -9.77 9.03
N SER A 32 -52.32 -11.00 9.01
CA SER A 32 -52.90 -12.13 9.74
C SER A 32 -52.90 -11.89 11.26
N GLU A 33 -51.77 -11.43 11.82
CA GLU A 33 -51.67 -11.11 13.25
C GLU A 33 -52.52 -9.89 13.63
N LEU A 34 -52.69 -8.89 12.75
CA LEU A 34 -53.61 -7.78 12.96
C LEU A 34 -55.07 -8.25 13.02
N LEU A 35 -55.51 -9.05 12.06
CA LEU A 35 -56.86 -9.62 12.04
C LEU A 35 -57.13 -10.44 13.31
N ARG A 36 -56.15 -11.22 13.76
CA ARG A 36 -56.23 -12.00 15.00
C ARG A 36 -56.24 -11.09 16.23
N GLY A 37 -55.36 -10.10 16.29
CA GLY A 37 -55.20 -9.18 17.42
C GLY A 37 -56.43 -8.32 17.68
N PHE A 38 -57.09 -7.87 16.61
CA PHE A 38 -58.36 -7.17 16.69
C PHE A 38 -59.58 -8.09 16.75
N SER A 39 -59.42 -9.42 16.75
CA SER A 39 -60.54 -10.38 16.76
C SER A 39 -61.45 -10.32 15.52
N LEU A 40 -60.92 -9.88 14.38
CA LEU A 40 -61.62 -9.79 13.09
C LEU A 40 -61.51 -11.06 12.24
N SER A 41 -60.77 -12.08 12.69
CA SER A 41 -60.62 -13.35 11.96
C SER A 41 -61.94 -14.09 11.68
N ARG A 42 -63.01 -13.76 12.41
CA ARG A 42 -64.36 -14.29 12.17
C ARG A 42 -65.14 -13.51 11.11
N THR A 43 -64.80 -12.24 10.91
CA THR A 43 -65.47 -11.32 9.98
C THR A 43 -64.77 -11.31 8.63
N VAL A 44 -63.43 -11.36 8.63
CA VAL A 44 -62.59 -11.33 7.43
C VAL A 44 -61.78 -12.61 7.33
N ASN A 45 -62.03 -13.41 6.29
CA ASN A 45 -61.22 -14.58 5.98
C ASN A 45 -59.91 -14.14 5.32
N PHE A 46 -58.79 -14.28 6.03
CA PHE A 46 -57.46 -13.87 5.56
C PHE A 46 -57.12 -14.45 4.18
N SER A 47 -57.27 -15.76 3.98
CA SER A 47 -56.87 -16.43 2.74
C SER A 47 -57.63 -15.91 1.53
N THR A 48 -58.94 -15.65 1.68
CA THR A 48 -59.76 -15.07 0.61
C THR A 48 -59.41 -13.60 0.38
N TRP A 49 -59.36 -12.81 1.46
CA TRP A 49 -59.12 -11.37 1.40
C TRP A 49 -57.75 -11.02 0.80
N TRP A 50 -56.72 -11.78 1.16
CA TRP A 50 -55.35 -11.61 0.68
C TRP A 50 -55.19 -11.98 -0.79
N ARG A 51 -55.89 -13.05 -1.24
CA ARG A 51 -55.84 -13.54 -2.62
C ARG A 51 -56.61 -12.65 -3.60
N GLU A 52 -57.75 -12.10 -3.18
CA GLU A 52 -58.51 -11.14 -4.01
C GLU A 52 -57.70 -9.88 -4.37
N ARG A 53 -56.71 -9.54 -3.54
CA ARG A 53 -55.84 -8.37 -3.70
C ARG A 53 -54.46 -8.75 -4.24
N GLU A 54 -54.32 -9.92 -4.86
CA GLU A 54 -53.02 -10.42 -5.34
C GLU A 54 -52.35 -9.50 -6.39
N SER A 55 -53.13 -8.69 -7.10
CA SER A 55 -52.66 -7.69 -8.05
C SER A 55 -52.01 -6.45 -7.41
N LEU A 56 -52.23 -6.22 -6.11
CA LEU A 56 -51.70 -5.05 -5.39
C LEU A 56 -50.35 -5.38 -4.74
N PRO A 57 -49.42 -4.39 -4.64
CA PRO A 57 -48.22 -4.52 -3.84
C PRO A 57 -48.53 -4.89 -2.37
N PRO A 58 -47.73 -5.73 -1.70
CA PRO A 58 -48.00 -6.19 -0.34
C PRO A 58 -48.22 -5.07 0.69
N LEU A 59 -47.46 -3.98 0.59
CA LEU A 59 -47.62 -2.81 1.46
C LEU A 59 -48.97 -2.11 1.25
N GLN A 60 -49.44 -2.05 -0.01
CA GLN A 60 -50.75 -1.47 -0.32
C GLN A 60 -51.89 -2.32 0.23
N ARG A 61 -51.73 -3.64 0.27
CA ARG A 61 -52.69 -4.51 0.96
C ARG A 61 -52.72 -4.22 2.46
N LEU A 62 -51.58 -4.04 3.11
CA LEU A 62 -51.57 -3.64 4.53
C LEU A 62 -52.31 -2.31 4.74
N ARG A 63 -52.08 -1.33 3.86
CA ARG A 63 -52.81 -0.05 3.90
C ARG A 63 -54.32 -0.26 3.79
N ASP A 64 -54.78 -1.01 2.80
CA ASP A 64 -56.21 -1.23 2.57
C ASP A 64 -56.86 -2.00 3.76
N LEU A 65 -56.12 -2.88 4.45
CA LEU A 65 -56.61 -3.47 5.70
C LEU A 65 -56.85 -2.41 6.78
N ILE A 66 -55.91 -1.47 6.95
CA ILE A 66 -56.02 -0.43 7.95
C ILE A 66 -57.18 0.53 7.61
N GLU A 67 -57.25 0.98 6.37
CA GLU A 67 -58.24 1.95 5.90
C GLU A 67 -59.64 1.33 5.79
N ASP A 68 -59.80 0.26 5.01
CA ASP A 68 -61.12 -0.25 4.64
C ASP A 68 -61.71 -1.14 5.73
N VAL A 69 -60.87 -1.78 6.55
CA VAL A 69 -61.31 -2.73 7.58
C VAL A 69 -61.17 -2.15 8.98
N LEU A 70 -59.95 -1.86 9.45
CA LEU A 70 -59.75 -1.49 10.86
C LEU A 70 -60.41 -0.15 11.22
N LEU A 71 -60.21 0.88 10.40
CA LEU A 71 -60.78 2.21 10.67
C LEU A 71 -62.30 2.24 10.44
N THR A 72 -62.85 1.41 9.56
CA THR A 72 -64.30 1.31 9.31
C THR A 72 -65.04 0.51 10.38
N GLU A 73 -64.48 -0.62 10.82
CA GLU A 73 -65.12 -1.53 11.79
C GLU A 73 -65.12 -0.97 13.22
N TYR A 74 -64.10 -0.20 13.58
CA TYR A 74 -63.97 0.37 14.92
C TYR A 74 -64.09 1.88 14.91
N SER A 75 -64.88 2.41 15.84
CA SER A 75 -65.00 3.86 16.08
C SER A 75 -64.11 4.35 17.22
N GLU A 76 -63.61 3.43 18.04
CA GLU A 76 -62.74 3.70 19.18
C GLU A 76 -61.28 3.96 18.77
N ASN A 77 -60.44 4.33 19.74
CA ASN A 77 -58.99 4.44 19.53
C ASN A 77 -58.37 3.06 19.30
N LEU A 78 -57.49 2.99 18.31
CA LEU A 78 -56.77 1.80 17.88
C LEU A 78 -55.29 1.95 18.23
N VAL A 79 -54.73 0.96 18.91
CA VAL A 79 -53.29 0.90 19.19
C VAL A 79 -52.72 -0.39 18.63
N ILE A 80 -51.72 -0.26 17.75
CA ILE A 80 -50.95 -1.37 17.21
C ILE A 80 -49.58 -1.37 17.89
N PHE A 81 -49.32 -2.38 18.71
CA PHE A 81 -48.02 -2.64 19.30
C PHE A 81 -47.20 -3.50 18.33
N LEU A 82 -46.03 -3.01 17.96
CA LEU A 82 -45.03 -3.71 17.18
C LEU A 82 -43.88 -4.01 18.13
N ASP A 83 -43.76 -5.26 18.55
CA ASP A 83 -42.75 -5.73 19.50
C ASP A 83 -41.52 -6.29 18.77
N GLU A 84 -40.36 -6.22 19.40
CA GLU A 84 -39.05 -6.64 18.85
C GLU A 84 -38.73 -5.98 17.50
N ILE A 85 -38.91 -4.66 17.38
CA ILE A 85 -38.65 -3.91 16.13
C ILE A 85 -37.20 -4.03 15.62
N ASP A 86 -36.25 -4.38 16.49
CA ASP A 86 -34.85 -4.66 16.11
C ASP A 86 -34.72 -5.87 15.16
N SER A 87 -35.67 -6.80 15.20
CA SER A 87 -35.76 -7.90 14.23
C SER A 87 -36.07 -7.41 12.80
N ILE A 88 -36.77 -6.28 12.67
CA ILE A 88 -37.12 -5.66 11.39
C ILE A 88 -35.91 -4.96 10.77
N LEU A 89 -34.94 -4.51 11.58
CA LEU A 89 -33.77 -3.75 11.11
C LEU A 89 -32.92 -4.53 10.08
N LYS A 90 -33.01 -5.86 10.06
CA LYS A 90 -32.29 -6.75 9.13
C LYS A 90 -33.03 -6.98 7.80
N ILE A 91 -34.28 -6.52 7.68
CA ILE A 91 -35.13 -6.77 6.52
C ILE A 91 -34.87 -5.71 5.44
N GLN A 92 -34.68 -6.15 4.20
CA GLN A 92 -34.28 -5.26 3.09
C GLN A 92 -35.31 -4.17 2.76
N PHE A 93 -36.61 -4.45 2.93
CA PHE A 93 -37.71 -3.53 2.61
C PHE A 93 -38.26 -2.79 3.83
N LYS A 94 -37.56 -2.80 4.97
CA LYS A 94 -38.01 -2.16 6.23
C LYS A 94 -38.35 -0.67 6.04
N ASP A 95 -37.59 0.02 5.19
CA ASP A 95 -37.74 1.46 4.98
C ASP A 95 -39.11 1.80 4.38
N ASP A 96 -39.69 0.92 3.55
CA ASP A 96 -41.04 1.10 3.02
C ASP A 96 -42.11 0.95 4.11
N PHE A 97 -41.92 0.01 5.05
CA PHE A 97 -42.82 -0.20 6.18
C PHE A 97 -42.82 0.99 7.15
N PHE A 98 -41.65 1.49 7.53
CA PHE A 98 -41.55 2.67 8.40
C PHE A 98 -41.98 3.95 7.68
N ALA A 99 -41.74 4.07 6.37
CA ALA A 99 -42.30 5.16 5.57
C ALA A 99 -43.83 5.12 5.53
N PHE A 100 -44.43 3.93 5.52
CA PHE A 100 -45.89 3.77 5.61
C PHE A 100 -46.45 4.19 6.97
N ILE A 101 -45.82 3.80 8.08
CA ILE A 101 -46.22 4.30 9.42
C ILE A 101 -46.17 5.82 9.47
N ARG A 102 -45.15 6.42 8.85
CA ARG A 102 -45.03 7.87 8.69
C ARG A 102 -46.14 8.45 7.81
N ALA A 103 -46.49 7.80 6.71
CA ALA A 103 -47.61 8.21 5.86
C ALA A 103 -48.93 8.22 6.64
N CYS A 104 -49.22 7.18 7.44
CA CYS A 104 -50.39 7.13 8.32
C CYS A 104 -50.43 8.29 9.32
N TYR A 105 -49.28 8.68 9.88
CA TYR A 105 -49.20 9.84 10.79
C TYR A 105 -49.50 11.15 10.04
N ASN A 106 -48.92 11.34 8.86
CA ASN A 106 -49.14 12.54 8.05
C ASN A 106 -50.59 12.65 7.57
N GLN A 107 -51.24 11.52 7.30
CA GLN A 107 -52.63 11.46 6.84
C GLN A 107 -53.63 12.00 7.87
N ARG A 108 -53.23 12.18 9.14
CA ARG A 108 -54.05 12.80 10.20
C ARG A 108 -54.48 14.23 9.87
N VAL A 109 -53.75 14.92 8.99
CA VAL A 109 -54.09 16.27 8.50
C VAL A 109 -55.31 16.22 7.57
N ASP A 110 -55.33 15.24 6.66
CA ASP A 110 -56.34 15.16 5.59
C ASP A 110 -57.52 14.25 5.93
N ASN A 111 -57.30 13.23 6.77
CA ASN A 111 -58.32 12.27 7.20
C ASN A 111 -58.32 12.13 8.74
N PRO A 112 -59.34 12.69 9.42
CA PRO A 112 -59.44 12.66 10.88
C PRO A 112 -59.44 11.25 11.49
N GLU A 113 -59.86 10.23 10.75
CA GLU A 113 -59.90 8.84 11.24
C GLU A 113 -58.53 8.33 11.68
N TYR A 114 -57.44 8.81 11.06
CA TYR A 114 -56.07 8.43 11.44
C TYR A 114 -55.63 8.97 12.79
N ASN A 115 -56.35 9.94 13.38
CA ASN A 115 -56.07 10.40 14.74
C ASN A 115 -56.35 9.31 15.77
N ARG A 116 -57.22 8.36 15.43
CA ARG A 116 -57.55 7.20 16.27
C ARG A 116 -56.49 6.10 16.19
N LEU A 117 -55.66 6.09 15.15
CA LEU A 117 -54.65 5.05 14.91
C LEU A 117 -53.31 5.43 15.52
N THR A 118 -52.83 4.64 16.49
CA THR A 118 -51.51 4.82 17.10
C THR A 118 -50.65 3.58 16.92
N PHE A 119 -49.42 3.76 16.43
CA PHE A 119 -48.40 2.73 16.42
C PHE A 119 -47.50 2.90 17.64
N CYS A 120 -47.28 1.83 18.39
CA CYS A 120 -46.33 1.76 19.49
C CYS A 120 -45.20 0.81 19.08
N LEU A 121 -44.00 1.36 18.89
CA LEU A 121 -42.82 0.61 18.48
C LEU A 121 -42.03 0.23 19.74
N LEU A 122 -41.87 -1.07 19.99
CA LEU A 122 -41.17 -1.62 21.15
C LEU A 122 -39.95 -2.43 20.68
N GLY A 123 -38.79 -2.15 21.27
CA GLY A 123 -37.54 -2.83 20.97
C GLY A 123 -36.35 -1.87 20.97
N VAL A 124 -35.17 -2.38 20.59
CA VAL A 124 -33.92 -1.61 20.67
C VAL A 124 -33.60 -1.02 19.30
N ALA A 125 -34.09 0.20 19.04
CA ALA A 125 -33.76 0.94 17.83
C ALA A 125 -33.74 2.44 18.11
N THR A 126 -32.86 3.18 17.43
CA THR A 126 -32.99 4.63 17.34
C THR A 126 -33.88 5.03 16.15
N PRO A 127 -34.58 6.18 16.20
CA PRO A 127 -35.40 6.65 15.08
C PRO A 127 -34.62 6.73 13.75
N SER A 128 -33.32 7.04 13.81
CA SER A 128 -32.40 7.01 12.66
C SER A 128 -32.20 5.62 12.05
N ASP A 129 -32.42 4.54 12.80
CA ASP A 129 -32.22 3.16 12.33
C ASP A 129 -33.43 2.63 11.55
N LEU A 130 -34.61 3.21 11.82
CA LEU A 130 -35.86 2.74 11.24
C LEU A 130 -35.88 2.96 9.71
N ILE A 131 -35.38 4.10 9.22
CA ILE A 131 -35.20 4.37 7.79
C ILE A 131 -33.71 4.55 7.50
N ALA A 132 -33.09 3.56 6.85
CA ALA A 132 -31.65 3.54 6.60
C ALA A 132 -31.24 4.34 5.35
N ASP A 133 -32.11 4.43 4.35
CA ASP A 133 -31.87 5.20 3.14
C ASP A 133 -31.83 6.71 3.45
N LYS A 134 -30.61 7.26 3.42
CA LYS A 134 -30.34 8.68 3.68
C LYS A 134 -30.92 9.62 2.61
N GLN A 135 -31.35 9.10 1.45
CA GLN A 135 -32.03 9.91 0.43
C GLN A 135 -33.53 10.06 0.72
N ARG A 136 -34.08 9.27 1.64
CA ARG A 136 -35.47 9.38 2.08
C ARG A 136 -35.58 10.32 3.28
N THR A 137 -36.79 10.84 3.50
CA THR A 137 -37.06 11.55 4.75
C THR A 137 -36.91 10.58 5.93
N PRO A 138 -36.12 10.92 6.96
CA PRO A 138 -35.91 10.04 8.11
C PRO A 138 -37.21 9.85 8.91
N PHE A 139 -37.22 8.81 9.75
CA PHE A 139 -38.33 8.57 10.67
C PHE A 139 -38.26 9.58 11.83
N ASN A 140 -38.95 10.71 11.67
CA ASN A 140 -38.89 11.87 12.57
C ASN A 140 -40.24 12.21 13.22
N ILE A 141 -41.08 11.20 13.42
CA ILE A 141 -42.42 11.35 13.99
C ILE A 141 -42.56 10.59 15.32
N GLY A 142 -43.56 10.97 16.11
CA GLY A 142 -43.89 10.33 17.37
C GLY A 142 -43.10 10.88 18.57
N ARG A 143 -43.20 10.17 19.70
CA ARG A 143 -42.53 10.50 20.96
C ARG A 143 -41.67 9.32 21.37
N ALA A 144 -40.36 9.50 21.38
CA ALA A 144 -39.45 8.51 21.93
C ALA A 144 -39.69 8.37 23.45
N ILE A 145 -39.85 7.14 23.91
CA ILE A 145 -39.93 6.80 25.33
C ILE A 145 -38.71 5.95 25.61
N GLU A 146 -37.73 6.55 26.28
CA GLU A 146 -36.52 5.85 26.67
C GLU A 146 -36.84 4.90 27.84
N LEU A 147 -36.66 3.60 27.60
CA LEU A 147 -36.79 2.60 28.65
C LEU A 147 -35.48 2.55 29.41
N THR A 148 -35.50 3.06 30.64
CA THR A 148 -34.38 2.93 31.58
C THR A 148 -34.55 1.66 32.42
N GLY A 149 -33.45 1.18 33.01
CA GLY A 149 -33.52 0.14 34.04
C GLY A 149 -34.41 0.55 35.23
N PHE A 150 -34.78 -0.44 36.06
CA PHE A 150 -35.60 -0.23 37.24
C PHE A 150 -35.01 0.83 38.16
N LYS A 151 -35.84 1.83 38.50
CA LYS A 151 -35.51 2.76 39.58
C LYS A 151 -35.76 2.12 40.93
N LEU A 152 -35.10 2.63 41.96
CA LEU A 152 -35.26 2.14 43.34
C LEU A 152 -36.73 2.12 43.77
N GLU A 153 -37.50 3.16 43.45
CA GLU A 153 -38.93 3.26 43.78
C GLU A 153 -39.78 2.18 43.08
N GLU A 154 -39.48 1.89 41.81
CA GLU A 154 -40.18 0.90 41.00
C GLU A 154 -39.85 -0.53 41.45
N ALA A 155 -38.57 -0.79 41.71
CA ALA A 155 -38.07 -2.07 42.20
C ALA A 155 -38.60 -2.37 43.62
N GLN A 156 -38.64 -1.36 44.50
CA GLN A 156 -39.07 -1.54 45.88
C GLN A 156 -40.54 -1.97 45.99
N LEU A 157 -41.41 -1.52 45.10
CA LEU A 157 -42.83 -1.86 45.15
C LEU A 157 -43.11 -3.35 44.90
N SER A 158 -42.24 -4.05 44.18
CA SER A 158 -42.48 -5.45 43.79
C SER A 158 -41.45 -6.45 44.31
N LEU A 159 -40.16 -6.09 44.35
CA LEU A 159 -39.09 -7.02 44.72
C LEU A 159 -38.91 -7.14 46.24
N THR A 160 -39.27 -6.11 47.01
CA THR A 160 -39.09 -6.10 48.47
C THR A 160 -39.97 -7.14 49.16
N GLU A 161 -41.20 -7.33 48.69
CA GLU A 161 -42.13 -8.32 49.26
C GLU A 161 -41.56 -9.76 49.18
N GLY A 162 -40.96 -10.11 48.03
CA GLY A 162 -40.34 -11.43 47.83
C GLY A 162 -39.11 -11.69 48.71
N LEU A 163 -38.42 -10.64 49.15
CA LEU A 163 -37.22 -10.74 50.00
C LEU A 163 -37.52 -10.68 51.51
N THR A 164 -38.71 -10.23 51.89
CA THR A 164 -39.08 -9.94 53.29
C THR A 164 -39.08 -11.19 54.18
N GLN A 165 -39.29 -12.38 53.61
CA GLN A 165 -39.29 -13.63 54.39
C GLN A 165 -37.88 -14.18 54.67
N THR A 166 -36.88 -13.76 53.90
CA THR A 166 -35.54 -14.37 53.90
C THR A 166 -34.48 -13.43 54.49
N ILE A 167 -34.71 -12.11 54.46
CA ILE A 167 -33.70 -11.08 54.77
C ILE A 167 -34.24 -10.03 55.75
N ASP A 168 -33.40 -9.62 56.69
CA ASP A 168 -33.79 -8.68 57.77
C ASP A 168 -33.92 -7.23 57.28
N ASN A 169 -33.15 -6.81 56.25
CA ASN A 169 -33.26 -5.49 55.61
C ASN A 169 -33.41 -5.55 54.07
N PRO A 170 -34.60 -5.92 53.55
CA PRO A 170 -34.84 -6.09 52.12
C PRO A 170 -34.60 -4.83 51.29
N LYS A 171 -34.89 -3.64 51.84
CA LYS A 171 -34.74 -2.37 51.11
C LYS A 171 -33.28 -2.07 50.79
N GLN A 172 -32.40 -2.26 51.76
CA GLN A 172 -30.97 -2.05 51.59
C GLN A 172 -30.37 -3.06 50.60
N VAL A 173 -30.84 -4.31 50.64
CA VAL A 173 -30.41 -5.33 49.68
C VAL A 173 -30.85 -4.99 48.25
N VAL A 174 -32.10 -4.54 48.05
CA VAL A 174 -32.56 -4.11 46.72
C VAL A 174 -31.75 -2.91 46.21
N GLU A 175 -31.41 -1.96 47.08
CA GLU A 175 -30.56 -0.82 46.72
C GLU A 175 -29.16 -1.27 46.27
N GLU A 176 -28.55 -2.21 47.00
CA GLU A 176 -27.24 -2.77 46.64
C GLU A 176 -27.30 -3.60 45.35
N VAL A 177 -28.35 -4.40 45.16
CA VAL A 177 -28.60 -5.14 43.92
C VAL A 177 -28.68 -4.18 42.74
N LEU A 178 -29.46 -3.11 42.84
CA LEU A 178 -29.57 -2.11 41.78
C LEU A 178 -28.25 -1.37 41.52
N ALA A 179 -27.46 -1.13 42.57
CA ALA A 179 -26.13 -0.53 42.42
C ALA A 179 -25.18 -1.42 41.59
N TRP A 180 -25.32 -2.74 41.68
CA TRP A 180 -24.55 -3.69 40.87
C TRP A 180 -25.11 -3.87 39.46
N THR A 181 -26.43 -3.99 39.31
CA THR A 181 -27.09 -4.33 38.04
C THR A 181 -27.44 -3.10 37.18
N GLY A 182 -27.35 -1.89 37.74
CA GLY A 182 -27.78 -0.66 37.07
C GLY A 182 -29.29 -0.63 36.80
N GLY A 183 -30.08 -1.45 37.50
CA GLY A 183 -31.51 -1.63 37.24
C GLY A 183 -31.83 -2.45 35.99
N GLN A 184 -30.85 -3.10 35.37
CA GLN A 184 -31.08 -3.97 34.21
C GLN A 184 -32.06 -5.09 34.61
N PRO A 185 -33.24 -5.23 33.96
CA PRO A 185 -34.32 -6.05 34.51
C PRO A 185 -33.96 -7.52 34.76
N PHE A 186 -33.29 -8.15 33.79
CA PHE A 186 -32.91 -9.55 33.85
C PHE A 186 -31.91 -9.85 34.98
N LEU A 187 -30.81 -9.11 35.06
CA LEU A 187 -29.78 -9.23 36.09
C LEU A 187 -30.34 -8.89 37.47
N THR A 188 -31.21 -7.88 37.56
CA THR A 188 -31.86 -7.50 38.82
C THR A 188 -32.69 -8.66 39.35
N GLN A 189 -33.50 -9.29 38.50
CA GLN A 189 -34.28 -10.48 38.88
C GLN A 189 -33.38 -11.67 39.21
N LYS A 190 -32.38 -11.97 38.38
CA LYS A 190 -31.44 -13.10 38.57
C LYS A 190 -30.65 -12.96 39.87
N LEU A 191 -30.17 -11.75 40.19
CA LEU A 191 -29.43 -11.48 41.43
C LEU A 191 -30.36 -11.54 42.65
N CYS A 192 -31.58 -10.99 42.58
CA CYS A 192 -32.57 -11.16 43.65
C CYS A 192 -32.91 -12.64 43.89
N GLN A 193 -33.08 -13.43 42.83
CA GLN A 193 -33.34 -14.88 42.96
C GLN A 193 -32.16 -15.60 43.62
N LEU A 194 -30.93 -15.31 43.19
CA LEU A 194 -29.72 -15.90 43.80
C LEU A 194 -29.57 -15.53 45.27
N VAL A 195 -29.97 -14.31 45.65
CA VAL A 195 -30.00 -13.87 47.03
C VAL A 195 -31.00 -14.70 47.85
N VAL A 196 -32.17 -15.03 47.32
CA VAL A 196 -33.14 -15.89 48.01
C VAL A 196 -32.65 -17.33 48.12
N GLU A 197 -32.05 -17.88 47.06
CA GLU A 197 -31.67 -19.30 46.99
C GLU A 197 -30.36 -19.64 47.70
N LYS A 198 -29.39 -18.71 47.70
CA LYS A 198 -27.99 -18.99 48.09
C LYS A 198 -27.44 -18.09 49.19
N ALA A 199 -28.24 -17.21 49.78
CA ALA A 199 -27.79 -16.44 50.94
C ALA A 199 -27.55 -17.35 52.15
N GLU A 200 -26.32 -17.37 52.63
CA GLU A 200 -25.92 -18.11 53.85
C GLU A 200 -26.31 -17.38 55.15
N SER A 201 -26.69 -16.09 55.05
CA SER A 201 -27.04 -15.21 56.17
C SER A 201 -28.25 -14.34 55.84
N ARG A 202 -28.99 -13.90 56.87
CA ARG A 202 -30.07 -12.90 56.75
C ARG A 202 -29.58 -11.48 56.42
N THR A 203 -28.26 -11.28 56.46
CA THR A 203 -27.53 -10.09 55.98
C THR A 203 -26.50 -10.50 54.93
N PRO A 204 -26.93 -10.86 53.71
CA PRO A 204 -26.02 -11.35 52.69
C PRO A 204 -25.11 -10.23 52.16
N ASN A 205 -23.86 -10.58 51.87
CA ASN A 205 -22.92 -9.70 51.17
C ASN A 205 -23.11 -9.85 49.66
N ILE A 206 -23.77 -8.85 49.04
CA ILE A 206 -24.13 -8.92 47.63
C ILE A 206 -22.87 -8.89 46.74
N ALA A 207 -21.85 -8.13 47.11
CA ALA A 207 -20.59 -8.09 46.38
C ALA A 207 -19.92 -9.49 46.29
N GLN A 208 -19.93 -10.27 47.37
CA GLN A 208 -19.39 -11.64 47.36
C GLN A 208 -20.22 -12.59 46.49
N LEU A 209 -21.55 -12.48 46.52
CA LEU A 209 -22.44 -13.27 45.66
C LEU A 209 -22.23 -12.92 44.18
N VAL A 210 -22.10 -11.63 43.86
CA VAL A 210 -21.80 -11.15 42.51
C VAL A 210 -20.44 -11.67 42.05
N GLN A 211 -19.41 -11.56 42.89
CA GLN A 211 -18.08 -12.07 42.57
C GLN A 211 -18.13 -13.56 42.21
N LYS A 212 -18.74 -14.38 43.08
CA LYS A 212 -18.75 -15.84 42.92
C LYS A 212 -19.63 -16.36 41.78
N HIS A 213 -20.72 -15.66 41.46
CA HIS A 213 -21.74 -16.18 40.51
C HIS A 213 -21.84 -15.41 39.19
N PHE A 214 -21.32 -14.18 39.11
CA PHE A 214 -21.38 -13.37 37.90
C PHE A 214 -20.01 -13.00 37.34
N ILE A 215 -18.94 -12.98 38.16
CA ILE A 215 -17.61 -12.52 37.73
C ILE A 215 -16.65 -13.72 37.60
N ASP A 216 -16.55 -14.53 38.66
CA ASP A 216 -15.68 -15.70 38.70
C ASP A 216 -16.20 -16.77 37.74
N ASN A 217 -15.37 -17.16 36.77
CA ASN A 217 -15.70 -18.16 35.76
C ASN A 217 -17.09 -17.94 35.12
N TRP A 218 -17.38 -16.67 34.80
CA TRP A 218 -18.67 -16.23 34.29
C TRP A 218 -19.08 -16.98 33.02
N GLU A 219 -18.12 -17.29 32.13
CA GLU A 219 -18.41 -17.99 30.87
C GLU A 219 -19.07 -19.35 31.08
N ALA A 220 -18.65 -20.10 32.11
CA ALA A 220 -19.22 -21.39 32.45
C ALA A 220 -20.48 -21.31 33.33
N SER A 221 -20.69 -20.15 33.98
CA SER A 221 -21.74 -19.95 35.00
C SER A 221 -22.93 -19.14 34.49
N ASP A 222 -22.87 -18.64 33.25
CA ASP A 222 -23.88 -17.77 32.65
C ASP A 222 -25.09 -18.56 32.14
N GLU A 223 -25.91 -19.05 33.08
CA GLU A 223 -27.18 -19.73 32.83
C GLU A 223 -28.33 -19.02 33.55
N PRO A 224 -29.43 -18.63 32.86
CA PRO A 224 -29.56 -18.60 31.39
C PRO A 224 -28.63 -17.55 30.76
N GLU A 225 -28.29 -17.78 29.49
CA GLU A 225 -27.32 -17.00 28.71
C GLU A 225 -27.68 -15.52 28.62
N HIS A 226 -26.74 -14.67 29.03
CA HIS A 226 -26.89 -13.22 28.97
C HIS A 226 -25.55 -12.55 28.69
N LEU A 227 -24.55 -12.78 29.55
CA LEU A 227 -23.20 -12.26 29.34
C LEU A 227 -22.56 -12.87 28.08
N ARG A 228 -22.77 -14.16 27.82
CA ARG A 228 -22.29 -14.84 26.60
C ARG A 228 -22.91 -14.20 25.35
N THR A 229 -24.19 -13.88 25.40
CA THR A 229 -24.88 -13.17 24.30
C THR A 229 -24.27 -11.80 24.03
N ILE A 230 -23.90 -11.03 25.07
CA ILE A 230 -23.24 -9.73 24.91
C ILE A 230 -21.87 -9.92 24.25
N ARG A 231 -21.06 -10.86 24.74
CA ARG A 231 -19.76 -11.21 24.16
C ARG A 231 -19.89 -11.56 22.68
N ASP A 232 -20.78 -12.49 22.38
CA ASP A 232 -20.95 -13.01 21.02
C ASP A 232 -21.47 -11.93 20.07
N ARG A 233 -22.30 -10.98 20.54
CA ARG A 233 -22.71 -9.81 19.74
C ARG A 233 -21.54 -8.88 19.39
N ILE A 234 -20.57 -8.74 20.29
CA ILE A 234 -19.38 -7.89 20.05
C ILE A 234 -18.40 -8.59 19.12
N LEU A 235 -18.19 -9.90 19.30
CA LEU A 235 -17.19 -10.67 18.56
C LEU A 235 -17.69 -11.25 17.22
N SER A 236 -18.99 -11.47 17.05
CA SER A 236 -19.56 -12.09 15.84
C SER A 236 -19.35 -11.28 14.56
N GLN A 237 -19.18 -9.96 14.66
CA GLN A 237 -18.87 -9.11 13.51
C GLN A 237 -17.36 -8.91 13.39
N GLU A 238 -16.65 -9.89 12.81
CA GLU A 238 -15.18 -9.83 12.64
C GLU A 238 -14.68 -8.53 11.97
N GLN A 239 -15.50 -7.93 11.10
CA GLN A 239 -15.18 -6.67 10.42
C GLN A 239 -15.13 -5.46 11.37
N CYS A 240 -15.95 -5.46 12.43
CA CYS A 240 -16.10 -4.32 13.34
C CYS A 240 -15.66 -4.62 14.78
N ALA A 241 -15.40 -5.89 15.13
CA ALA A 241 -15.07 -6.33 16.48
C ALA A 241 -13.90 -5.53 17.08
N SER A 242 -12.84 -5.30 16.29
CA SER A 242 -11.68 -4.51 16.76
C SER A 242 -12.04 -3.05 17.08
N ARG A 243 -12.91 -2.42 16.27
CA ARG A 243 -13.42 -1.06 16.52
C ARG A 243 -14.32 -1.02 17.75
N LEU A 244 -15.24 -1.97 17.90
CA LEU A 244 -16.16 -2.05 19.04
C LEU A 244 -15.42 -2.21 20.36
N LEU A 245 -14.45 -3.13 20.39
CA LEU A 245 -13.58 -3.34 21.54
C LEU A 245 -12.73 -2.10 21.84
N GLY A 246 -12.21 -1.41 20.82
CA GLY A 246 -11.49 -0.14 20.99
C GLY A 246 -12.34 0.98 21.56
N LEU A 247 -13.58 1.17 21.06
CA LEU A 247 -14.52 2.15 21.62
C LEU A 247 -14.85 1.83 23.08
N TYR A 248 -15.09 0.55 23.38
CA TYR A 248 -15.35 0.13 24.74
C TYR A 248 -14.12 0.29 25.66
N GLN A 249 -12.91 0.05 25.14
CA GLN A 249 -11.66 0.32 25.85
C GLN A 249 -11.53 1.82 26.21
N GLN A 250 -11.93 2.71 25.32
CA GLN A 250 -11.95 4.16 25.59
C GLN A 250 -12.97 4.52 26.67
N ILE A 251 -14.16 3.91 26.65
CA ILE A 251 -15.17 4.08 27.71
C ILE A 251 -14.62 3.61 29.06
N LEU A 252 -13.94 2.46 29.12
CA LEU A 252 -13.34 1.96 30.36
C LEU A 252 -12.23 2.88 30.90
N GLN A 253 -11.50 3.58 30.02
CA GLN A 253 -10.41 4.48 30.43
C GLN A 253 -10.91 5.86 30.85
N GLN A 254 -11.90 6.41 30.14
CA GLN A 254 -12.41 7.77 30.34
C GLN A 254 -13.66 7.82 31.23
N GLY A 255 -14.30 6.66 31.49
CA GLY A 255 -15.58 6.52 32.18
C GLY A 255 -16.78 6.75 31.26
N GLU A 256 -16.68 7.72 30.35
CA GLU A 256 -17.70 8.04 29.37
C GLU A 256 -17.11 8.60 28.07
N ILE A 257 -17.81 8.43 26.95
CA ILE A 257 -17.47 9.06 25.66
C ILE A 257 -18.68 9.82 25.12
N ALA A 258 -18.47 10.84 24.27
CA ALA A 258 -19.57 11.55 23.64
C ALA A 258 -20.36 10.61 22.70
N ALA A 259 -21.68 10.66 22.80
CA ALA A 259 -22.57 9.88 21.95
C ALA A 259 -22.76 10.61 20.61
N ASP A 260 -22.23 10.04 19.53
CA ASP A 260 -22.27 10.61 18.17
C ASP A 260 -23.18 9.82 17.21
N ASP A 261 -23.80 8.73 17.71
CA ASP A 261 -24.69 7.84 16.97
C ASP A 261 -24.05 7.31 15.65
N THR A 262 -22.73 7.13 15.64
CA THR A 262 -22.03 6.39 14.57
C THR A 262 -22.49 4.92 14.53
N PRO A 263 -22.43 4.26 13.36
CA PRO A 263 -22.87 2.86 13.23
C PRO A 263 -22.25 1.91 14.27
N GLU A 264 -20.98 2.14 14.62
CA GLU A 264 -20.26 1.34 15.61
C GLU A 264 -20.67 1.65 17.05
N GLN A 265 -20.96 2.91 17.38
CA GLN A 265 -21.56 3.26 18.67
C GLN A 265 -22.96 2.66 18.83
N ILE A 266 -23.75 2.66 17.75
CA ILE A 266 -25.07 2.03 17.73
C ILE A 266 -24.92 0.52 17.93
N ALA A 267 -24.03 -0.14 17.19
CA ALA A 267 -23.78 -1.57 17.36
C ALA A 267 -23.30 -1.92 18.79
N LEU A 268 -22.42 -1.10 19.37
CA LEU A 268 -21.99 -1.28 20.75
C LEU A 268 -23.15 -1.12 21.74
N ARG A 269 -24.06 -0.17 21.53
CA ARG A 269 -25.27 -0.01 22.34
C ARG A 269 -26.24 -1.19 22.18
N LEU A 270 -26.41 -1.70 20.96
CA LEU A 270 -27.25 -2.86 20.65
C LEU A 270 -26.70 -4.17 21.26
N SER A 271 -25.40 -4.24 21.55
CA SER A 271 -24.84 -5.34 22.34
C SER A 271 -25.43 -5.40 23.75
N GLY A 272 -25.91 -4.27 24.28
CA GLY A 272 -26.42 -4.14 25.65
C GLY A 272 -25.32 -3.84 26.68
N LEU A 273 -24.05 -3.80 26.27
CA LEU A 273 -22.91 -3.54 27.16
C LEU A 273 -22.87 -2.09 27.67
N VAL A 274 -23.24 -1.14 26.80
CA VAL A 274 -23.20 0.29 27.08
C VAL A 274 -24.59 0.91 26.97
N VAL A 275 -24.79 2.00 27.68
CA VAL A 275 -26.03 2.78 27.66
C VAL A 275 -25.73 4.23 27.30
N LYS A 276 -26.64 4.87 26.57
CA LYS A 276 -26.63 6.31 26.36
C LYS A 276 -27.28 6.96 27.57
N HIS A 277 -26.56 7.85 28.24
CA HIS A 277 -27.09 8.67 29.31
C HIS A 277 -26.90 10.12 28.92
N GLN A 278 -28.00 10.82 28.64
CA GLN A 278 -27.98 12.18 28.09
C GLN A 278 -27.23 12.26 26.75
N CYS A 279 -25.99 12.73 26.77
CA CYS A 279 -25.14 12.94 25.58
C CYS A 279 -23.86 12.09 25.62
N SER A 280 -23.72 11.15 26.57
CA SER A 280 -22.56 10.28 26.69
C SER A 280 -22.92 8.80 26.69
N LEU A 281 -21.99 7.96 26.23
CA LEU A 281 -22.04 6.51 26.36
C LEU A 281 -21.16 6.09 27.54
N ARG A 282 -21.72 5.22 28.39
CA ARG A 282 -21.04 4.62 29.54
C ARG A 282 -21.37 3.14 29.68
N VAL A 283 -20.57 2.40 30.43
CA VAL A 283 -20.87 1.00 30.75
C VAL A 283 -22.23 0.92 31.46
N TYR A 284 -23.06 -0.05 31.11
CA TYR A 284 -24.45 -0.07 31.59
C TYR A 284 -24.55 -0.33 33.10
N ASN A 285 -23.68 -1.19 33.64
CA ASN A 285 -23.67 -1.52 35.05
C ASN A 285 -22.29 -2.06 35.50
N ARG A 286 -22.11 -2.18 36.83
CA ARG A 286 -20.85 -2.60 37.45
C ARG A 286 -20.50 -4.07 37.19
N ILE A 287 -21.51 -4.94 37.04
CA ILE A 287 -21.27 -6.35 36.69
C ILE A 287 -20.59 -6.45 35.33
N TYR A 288 -21.12 -5.73 34.34
CA TYR A 288 -20.54 -5.70 33.00
C TYR A 288 -19.13 -5.11 32.99
N GLU A 289 -18.91 -4.03 33.72
CA GLU A 289 -17.58 -3.41 33.85
C GLU A 289 -16.56 -4.38 34.48
N ALA A 290 -17.01 -5.18 35.47
CA ALA A 290 -16.16 -6.17 36.13
C ALA A 290 -15.87 -7.40 35.26
N VAL A 291 -16.87 -7.88 34.50
CA VAL A 291 -16.76 -9.03 33.59
C VAL A 291 -15.98 -8.66 32.34
N PHE A 292 -16.45 -7.67 31.60
CA PHE A 292 -15.80 -7.12 30.41
C PHE A 292 -14.85 -6.00 30.85
N ASN A 293 -13.87 -6.35 31.67
CA ASN A 293 -12.87 -5.40 32.15
C ASN A 293 -11.77 -5.17 31.10
N LYS A 294 -10.85 -4.24 31.40
CA LYS A 294 -9.73 -3.91 30.51
C LYS A 294 -8.88 -5.13 30.14
N THR A 295 -8.62 -6.03 31.07
CA THR A 295 -7.83 -7.25 30.83
C THR A 295 -8.50 -8.15 29.80
N TRP A 296 -9.82 -8.32 29.90
CA TRP A 296 -10.59 -9.09 28.93
C TRP A 296 -10.55 -8.45 27.53
N VAL A 297 -10.76 -7.13 27.45
CA VAL A 297 -10.68 -6.40 26.17
C VAL A 297 -9.30 -6.51 25.53
N ASP A 298 -8.23 -6.38 26.33
CA ASP A 298 -6.85 -6.49 25.86
C ASP A 298 -6.54 -7.91 25.35
N GLN A 299 -7.10 -8.95 25.99
CA GLN A 299 -6.97 -10.35 25.56
C GLN A 299 -7.69 -10.60 24.23
N GLU A 300 -8.94 -10.15 24.08
CA GLU A 300 -9.69 -10.32 22.83
C GLU A 300 -9.09 -9.51 21.68
N LEU A 301 -8.59 -8.30 21.94
CA LEU A 301 -7.85 -7.56 20.93
C LEU A 301 -6.54 -8.27 20.55
N ALA A 302 -5.90 -8.96 21.49
CA ALA A 302 -4.68 -9.71 21.20
C ALA A 302 -4.93 -10.99 20.38
N THR A 303 -6.09 -11.64 20.52
CA THR A 303 -6.49 -12.80 19.70
C THR A 303 -6.87 -12.39 18.29
N LEU A 304 -7.52 -11.24 18.11
CA LEU A 304 -7.94 -10.74 16.80
C LEU A 304 -6.76 -10.26 15.94
N ARG A 305 -5.74 -9.64 16.54
CA ARG A 305 -4.64 -8.95 15.83
C ARG A 305 -3.47 -9.91 15.53
N PRO A 306 -3.03 -10.03 14.27
CA PRO A 306 -1.82 -10.81 13.95
C PRO A 306 -0.53 -10.15 14.46
N TYR A 307 -0.57 -8.85 14.78
CA TYR A 307 0.56 -8.05 15.26
C TYR A 307 0.40 -7.62 16.74
N SER A 308 -0.40 -8.34 17.53
CA SER A 308 -0.77 -8.00 18.91
C SER A 308 0.43 -7.69 19.82
N GLN A 309 1.49 -8.49 19.77
CA GLN A 309 2.71 -8.27 20.57
C GLN A 309 3.46 -6.99 20.17
N ALA A 310 3.49 -6.70 18.87
CA ALA A 310 4.22 -5.57 18.31
C ALA A 310 3.55 -4.24 18.67
N ILE A 311 2.22 -4.16 18.49
CA ILE A 311 1.44 -2.98 18.88
C ILE A 311 1.44 -2.76 20.40
N ALA A 312 1.34 -3.83 21.19
CA ALA A 312 1.39 -3.70 22.66
C ALA A 312 2.73 -3.13 23.14
N ALA A 313 3.85 -3.61 22.59
CA ALA A 313 5.18 -3.08 22.90
C ALA A 313 5.34 -1.62 22.42
N TRP A 314 4.82 -1.29 21.24
CA TRP A 314 4.86 0.07 20.71
C TRP A 314 4.04 1.05 21.54
N LEU A 315 2.82 0.68 21.95
CA LEU A 315 1.99 1.48 22.85
C LEU A 315 2.62 1.65 24.23
N ALA A 316 3.25 0.59 24.78
CA ALA A 316 3.98 0.66 26.05
C ALA A 316 5.19 1.61 25.99
N SER A 317 5.78 1.79 24.80
CA SER A 317 6.85 2.78 24.56
C SER A 317 6.34 4.21 24.37
N ASN A 318 5.05 4.47 24.62
CA ASN A 318 4.38 5.73 24.27
C ASN A 318 4.57 6.10 22.79
N ARG A 319 4.49 5.09 21.91
CA ARG A 319 4.58 5.20 20.45
C ARG A 319 5.96 5.65 19.92
N GLN A 320 7.03 5.45 20.68
CA GLN A 320 8.39 5.90 20.31
C GLN A 320 9.28 4.79 19.75
N ASP A 321 9.06 3.52 20.11
CA ASP A 321 9.94 2.41 19.71
C ASP A 321 9.66 1.94 18.27
N GLU A 322 10.34 2.57 17.30
CA GLU A 322 10.24 2.24 15.86
C GLU A 322 10.69 0.81 15.52
N SER A 323 11.39 0.11 16.42
CA SER A 323 11.81 -1.28 16.20
C SER A 323 10.63 -2.26 16.27
N ARG A 324 9.53 -1.85 16.90
CA ARG A 324 8.29 -2.63 17.03
C ARG A 324 7.35 -2.46 15.84
N LEU A 325 7.61 -1.48 14.97
CA LEU A 325 6.80 -1.25 13.78
C LEU A 325 7.02 -2.36 12.75
N LEU A 326 5.96 -2.70 12.03
CA LEU A 326 5.97 -3.81 11.07
C LEU A 326 6.76 -3.44 9.82
N ARG A 327 7.49 -4.41 9.27
CA ARG A 327 8.29 -4.25 8.04
C ARG A 327 8.17 -5.50 7.16
N GLY A 328 8.34 -5.32 5.85
CA GLY A 328 8.35 -6.42 4.89
C GLY A 328 7.07 -7.24 4.91
N GLN A 329 7.20 -8.57 4.95
CA GLN A 329 6.08 -9.51 4.89
C GLN A 329 5.07 -9.31 6.04
N ALA A 330 5.54 -9.11 7.27
CA ALA A 330 4.65 -8.92 8.43
C ALA A 330 3.77 -7.67 8.29
N PHE A 331 4.27 -6.62 7.62
CA PHE A 331 3.47 -5.42 7.32
C PHE A 331 2.43 -5.71 6.24
N GLN A 332 2.78 -6.49 5.21
CA GLN A 332 1.83 -6.88 4.17
C GLN A 332 0.70 -7.77 4.73
N GLU A 333 1.03 -8.74 5.56
CA GLU A 333 0.05 -9.61 6.25
C GLU A 333 -0.92 -8.77 7.12
N ALA A 334 -0.41 -7.72 7.77
CA ALA A 334 -1.24 -6.79 8.53
C ALA A 334 -2.17 -5.94 7.66
N LEU A 335 -1.71 -5.50 6.47
CA LEU A 335 -2.54 -4.79 5.50
C LEU A 335 -3.64 -5.70 4.91
N ASP A 336 -3.30 -6.94 4.61
CA ASP A 336 -4.25 -7.94 4.11
C ASP A 336 -5.29 -8.27 5.18
N TRP A 337 -4.88 -8.41 6.45
CA TRP A 337 -5.79 -8.59 7.57
C TRP A 337 -6.69 -7.37 7.81
N LYS A 338 -6.18 -6.15 7.59
CA LYS A 338 -6.95 -4.89 7.69
C LYS A 338 -8.01 -4.78 6.60
N ALA A 339 -7.84 -5.43 5.46
CA ALA A 339 -8.74 -5.29 4.31
C ALA A 339 -10.20 -5.61 4.68
N GLY A 340 -11.10 -4.64 4.50
CA GLY A 340 -12.51 -4.80 4.80
C GLY A 340 -12.88 -4.75 6.29
N LYS A 341 -11.94 -4.36 7.17
CA LYS A 341 -12.19 -4.21 8.62
C LYS A 341 -12.15 -2.73 9.05
N SER A 342 -13.00 -2.39 10.01
CA SER A 342 -12.98 -1.11 10.73
C SER A 342 -12.10 -1.29 11.98
N LEU A 343 -11.02 -0.51 12.08
CA LEU A 343 -10.00 -0.63 13.12
C LEU A 343 -10.16 0.43 14.22
N CYS A 344 -9.66 0.14 15.42
CA CYS A 344 -9.57 1.15 16.46
C CYS A 344 -8.47 2.18 16.13
N VAL A 345 -8.50 3.32 16.81
CA VAL A 345 -7.58 4.45 16.53
C VAL A 345 -6.12 4.01 16.72
N GLU A 346 -5.85 3.21 17.74
CA GLU A 346 -4.52 2.72 18.07
C GLU A 346 -3.96 1.79 16.98
N ASP A 347 -4.80 0.95 16.38
CA ASP A 347 -4.44 0.09 15.24
C ASP A 347 -4.10 0.92 14.00
N ASP A 348 -4.94 1.92 13.69
CA ASP A 348 -4.70 2.81 12.55
C ASP A 348 -3.39 3.60 12.72
N ASP A 349 -3.14 4.14 13.91
CA ASP A 349 -1.90 4.85 14.22
C ASP A 349 -0.66 3.96 14.08
N PHE A 350 -0.72 2.72 14.58
CA PHE A 350 0.38 1.76 14.49
C PHE A 350 0.70 1.36 13.04
N LEU A 351 -0.32 1.11 12.24
CA LEU A 351 -0.15 0.76 10.82
C LEU A 351 0.32 1.96 9.99
N ALA A 352 -0.16 3.16 10.30
CA ALA A 352 0.31 4.40 9.65
C ALA A 352 1.79 4.65 9.96
N ALA A 353 2.21 4.50 11.22
CA ALA A 353 3.62 4.62 11.60
C ALA A 353 4.49 3.55 10.91
N SER A 354 4.00 2.31 10.84
CA SER A 354 4.69 1.21 10.13
C SER A 354 4.86 1.51 8.64
N GLN A 355 3.84 2.10 8.01
CA GLN A 355 3.90 2.55 6.61
C GLN A 355 4.96 3.63 6.40
N GLN A 356 5.04 4.62 7.29
CA GLN A 356 6.01 5.72 7.19
C GLN A 356 7.45 5.20 7.25
N ILE A 357 7.76 4.31 8.19
CA ILE A 357 9.10 3.71 8.30
C ILE A 357 9.42 2.85 7.08
N ALA A 358 8.46 2.09 6.55
CA ALA A 358 8.66 1.33 5.32
C ALA A 358 8.99 2.24 4.13
N MET A 359 8.31 3.38 3.99
CA MET A 359 8.61 4.37 2.95
C MET A 359 10.01 4.99 3.12
N LEU A 360 10.39 5.35 4.35
CA LEU A 360 11.72 5.89 4.65
C LEU A 360 12.84 4.88 4.36
N GLN A 361 12.61 3.59 4.64
CA GLN A 361 13.57 2.53 4.33
C GLN A 361 13.77 2.41 2.81
N VAL A 362 12.68 2.39 2.03
CA VAL A 362 12.76 2.33 0.56
C VAL A 362 13.51 3.55 -0.01
N GLN A 363 13.31 4.74 0.55
CA GLN A 363 14.05 5.94 0.14
C GLN A 363 15.55 5.80 0.39
N ARG A 364 15.95 5.34 1.58
CA ARG A 364 17.37 5.10 1.91
C ARG A 364 18.00 4.05 1.02
N ASP A 365 17.29 2.95 0.77
CA ASP A 365 17.77 1.87 -0.10
C ASP A 365 17.95 2.37 -1.55
N LEU A 366 17.01 3.19 -2.05
CA LEU A 366 17.11 3.81 -3.37
C LEU A 366 18.30 4.76 -3.48
N GLU A 367 18.58 5.55 -2.45
CA GLU A 367 19.76 6.43 -2.40
C GLU A 367 21.07 5.63 -2.39
N ALA A 368 21.15 4.56 -1.60
CA ALA A 368 22.30 3.67 -1.57
C ALA A 368 22.55 3.03 -2.95
N VAL A 369 21.48 2.54 -3.61
CA VAL A 369 21.57 1.99 -4.98
C VAL A 369 22.04 3.06 -5.97
N ARG A 370 21.51 4.30 -5.89
CA ARG A 370 21.95 5.40 -6.76
C ARG A 370 23.45 5.68 -6.61
N GLN A 371 23.95 5.73 -5.39
CA GLN A 371 25.39 5.93 -5.13
C GLN A 371 26.21 4.77 -5.70
N ALA A 372 25.79 3.53 -5.48
CA ALA A 372 26.47 2.35 -6.01
C ALA A 372 26.52 2.36 -7.55
N VAL A 373 25.41 2.74 -8.21
CA VAL A 373 25.34 2.86 -9.67
C VAL A 373 26.28 3.94 -10.19
N GLN A 374 26.40 5.09 -9.52
CA GLN A 374 27.33 6.16 -9.91
C GLN A 374 28.80 5.70 -9.82
N ILE A 375 29.17 5.04 -8.72
CA ILE A 375 30.52 4.48 -8.54
C ILE A 375 30.82 3.47 -9.65
N LEU A 376 29.88 2.55 -9.91
CA LEU A 376 30.04 1.54 -10.95
C LEU A 376 30.16 2.15 -12.35
N ALA A 377 29.41 3.21 -12.66
CA ALA A 377 29.51 3.92 -13.92
C ALA A 377 30.90 4.55 -14.12
N SER A 378 31.45 5.19 -13.08
CA SER A 378 32.79 5.79 -13.14
C SER A 378 33.91 4.74 -13.33
N ALA A 379 33.83 3.62 -12.59
CA ALA A 379 34.77 2.52 -12.70
C ALA A 379 34.71 1.85 -14.08
N LYS A 380 33.49 1.68 -14.62
CA LYS A 380 33.30 1.16 -15.98
C LYS A 380 33.95 2.06 -17.04
N GLN A 381 33.76 3.37 -16.94
CA GLN A 381 34.36 4.32 -17.89
C GLN A 381 35.89 4.27 -17.86
N GLN A 382 36.49 4.19 -16.68
CA GLN A 382 37.95 4.05 -16.53
C GLN A 382 38.46 2.73 -17.13
N ALA A 383 37.74 1.63 -16.91
CA ALA A 383 38.10 0.34 -17.49
C ALA A 383 38.00 0.35 -19.03
N GLU A 384 37.00 1.02 -19.60
CA GLU A 384 36.86 1.18 -21.06
C GLU A 384 38.01 2.00 -21.66
N GLN A 385 38.45 3.07 -20.98
CA GLN A 385 39.61 3.86 -21.40
C GLN A 385 40.90 3.04 -21.40
N LEU A 386 41.18 2.32 -20.31
CA LEU A 386 42.36 1.45 -20.21
C LEU A 386 42.35 0.33 -21.26
N LEU A 387 41.17 -0.23 -21.56
CA LEU A 387 41.03 -1.25 -22.58
C LEU A 387 41.36 -0.70 -23.98
N GLU A 388 40.90 0.51 -24.30
CA GLU A 388 41.21 1.14 -25.58
C GLU A 388 42.69 1.51 -25.69
N GLU A 389 43.29 2.01 -24.60
CA GLU A 389 44.73 2.25 -24.54
C GLU A 389 45.55 0.98 -24.79
N ALA A 390 45.16 -0.14 -24.18
CA ALA A 390 45.83 -1.43 -24.35
C ALA A 390 45.71 -1.97 -25.78
N LYS A 391 44.54 -1.82 -26.42
CA LYS A 391 44.31 -2.26 -27.81
C LYS A 391 45.21 -1.51 -28.79
N GLU A 392 45.24 -0.19 -28.71
CA GLU A 392 46.07 0.65 -29.57
C GLU A 392 47.56 0.43 -29.31
N GLY A 393 47.95 0.29 -28.04
CA GLY A 393 49.29 -0.17 -27.66
C GLY A 393 49.71 -1.45 -28.36
N SER A 394 48.85 -2.48 -28.34
CA SER A 394 49.13 -3.75 -29.03
C SER A 394 49.24 -3.60 -30.55
N LYS A 395 48.45 -2.71 -31.17
CA LYS A 395 48.56 -2.42 -32.61
C LYS A 395 49.90 -1.78 -32.94
N LEU A 396 50.33 -0.80 -32.16
CA LEU A 396 51.61 -0.12 -32.34
C LEU A 396 52.78 -1.09 -32.14
N GLU A 397 52.71 -1.93 -31.12
CA GLU A 397 53.73 -2.94 -30.85
C GLU A 397 53.91 -3.89 -32.04
N ARG A 398 52.80 -4.41 -32.60
CA ARG A 398 52.84 -5.26 -33.80
C ARG A 398 53.40 -4.53 -35.02
N ALA A 399 53.06 -3.25 -35.19
CA ALA A 399 53.56 -2.45 -36.30
C ALA A 399 55.09 -2.27 -36.22
N GLY A 400 55.62 -1.99 -35.02
CA GLY A 400 57.05 -1.90 -34.76
C GLY A 400 57.77 -3.21 -35.06
N ILE A 401 57.28 -4.34 -34.52
CA ILE A 401 57.86 -5.67 -34.77
C ILE A 401 57.87 -6.00 -36.27
N LYS A 402 56.76 -5.73 -36.97
CA LYS A 402 56.66 -6.00 -38.41
C LYS A 402 57.64 -5.16 -39.22
N ALA A 403 57.81 -3.90 -38.89
CA ALA A 403 58.78 -3.02 -39.55
C ALA A 403 60.21 -3.53 -39.36
N LEU A 404 60.55 -3.94 -38.14
CA LEU A 404 61.87 -4.52 -37.84
C LEU A 404 62.12 -5.82 -38.61
N GLN A 405 61.16 -6.76 -38.59
CA GLN A 405 61.28 -8.02 -39.34
C GLN A 405 61.44 -7.79 -40.84
N GLN A 406 60.73 -6.81 -41.41
CA GLN A 406 60.85 -6.47 -42.82
C GLN A 406 62.25 -5.95 -43.15
N PHE A 407 62.85 -5.16 -42.27
CA PHE A 407 64.20 -4.66 -42.42
C PHE A 407 65.25 -5.79 -42.35
N GLU A 408 65.17 -6.64 -41.32
CA GLU A 408 66.08 -7.79 -41.12
C GLU A 408 66.07 -8.78 -42.29
N LEU A 409 64.92 -8.96 -42.93
CA LEU A 409 64.75 -9.83 -44.10
C LEU A 409 65.23 -9.20 -45.43
N GLY A 410 65.66 -7.93 -45.41
CA GLY A 410 66.14 -7.21 -46.60
C GLY A 410 65.05 -6.89 -47.63
N CYS A 411 63.76 -7.03 -47.28
CA CYS A 411 62.64 -6.80 -48.17
C CYS A 411 62.15 -5.35 -48.10
N GLY A 412 62.89 -4.44 -48.75
CA GLY A 412 62.53 -3.02 -48.81
C GLY A 412 62.90 -2.28 -47.53
N GLN A 413 64.20 -2.01 -47.36
CA GLN A 413 64.76 -1.35 -46.18
C GLN A 413 64.22 0.07 -45.98
N ILE A 414 63.94 0.79 -47.08
CA ILE A 414 63.37 2.14 -47.03
C ILE A 414 61.90 2.06 -46.61
N GLU A 415 61.13 1.10 -47.14
CA GLU A 415 59.75 0.87 -46.74
C GLU A 415 59.64 0.47 -45.27
N ALA A 416 60.58 -0.35 -44.78
CA ALA A 416 60.67 -0.73 -43.37
C ALA A 416 60.99 0.48 -42.48
N LEU A 417 61.91 1.36 -42.89
CA LEU A 417 62.20 2.62 -42.20
C LEU A 417 60.96 3.51 -42.13
N ILE A 418 60.25 3.67 -43.26
CA ILE A 418 59.01 4.46 -43.31
C ILE A 418 57.96 3.88 -42.35
N ALA A 419 57.79 2.56 -42.32
CA ALA A 419 56.86 1.89 -41.41
C ALA A 419 57.25 2.08 -39.93
N ALA A 420 58.53 1.99 -39.60
CA ALA A 420 59.05 2.24 -38.25
C ALA A 420 58.86 3.71 -37.85
N MET A 421 59.13 4.67 -38.74
CA MET A 421 58.88 6.09 -38.52
C MET A 421 57.40 6.39 -38.29
N GLN A 422 56.50 5.77 -39.06
CA GLN A 422 55.06 5.92 -38.89
C GLN A 422 54.58 5.35 -37.55
N ALA A 423 55.03 4.15 -37.17
CA ALA A 423 54.71 3.54 -35.88
C ALA A 423 55.26 4.38 -34.71
N GLY A 424 56.50 4.87 -34.82
CA GLY A 424 57.13 5.74 -33.83
C GLY A 424 56.41 7.10 -33.69
N PHE A 425 55.99 7.71 -34.80
CA PHE A 425 55.21 8.95 -34.78
C PHE A 425 53.82 8.75 -34.16
N ALA A 426 53.15 7.63 -34.47
CA ALA A 426 51.87 7.29 -33.86
C ALA A 426 51.99 7.06 -32.34
N LEU A 427 53.06 6.39 -31.91
CA LEU A 427 53.39 6.24 -30.49
C LEU A 427 53.72 7.58 -29.83
N HIS A 428 54.47 8.46 -30.49
CA HIS A 428 54.81 9.78 -29.95
C HIS A 428 53.57 10.65 -29.64
N LYS A 429 52.54 10.60 -30.49
CA LYS A 429 51.26 11.29 -30.22
C LYS A 429 50.57 10.82 -28.95
N TRP A 430 50.83 9.58 -28.53
CA TRP A 430 50.24 8.95 -27.36
C TRP A 430 51.09 9.13 -26.09
N VAL A 431 52.37 9.49 -26.25
CA VAL A 431 53.38 9.57 -25.18
C VAL A 431 53.58 11.03 -24.70
N GLN A 432 52.54 11.86 -24.79
CA GLN A 432 52.62 13.30 -24.49
C GLN A 432 52.36 13.66 -23.02
N ASP A 433 51.95 12.68 -22.21
CA ASP A 433 51.56 12.83 -20.81
C ASP A 433 52.73 12.69 -19.82
N GLY A 434 53.96 12.46 -20.30
CA GLY A 434 55.17 12.46 -19.49
C GLY A 434 55.33 11.26 -18.55
N ARG A 435 54.49 10.21 -18.68
CA ARG A 435 54.69 8.96 -17.93
C ARG A 435 55.98 8.26 -18.40
N PRO A 436 56.66 7.49 -17.53
CA PRO A 436 57.86 6.73 -17.93
C PRO A 436 57.59 5.79 -19.10
N VAL A 437 58.58 5.61 -20.00
CA VAL A 437 58.46 4.75 -21.19
C VAL A 437 58.02 3.31 -20.84
N GLN A 438 58.41 2.80 -19.67
CA GLN A 438 58.06 1.48 -19.15
C GLN A 438 56.56 1.30 -18.89
N ASN A 439 55.82 2.40 -18.74
CA ASN A 439 54.39 2.40 -18.48
C ASN A 439 53.57 2.49 -19.78
N TYR A 440 54.21 2.51 -20.95
CA TYR A 440 53.52 2.42 -22.22
C TYR A 440 53.47 0.97 -22.71
N PRO A 441 52.34 0.56 -23.31
CA PRO A 441 52.13 -0.80 -23.81
C PRO A 441 52.93 -1.14 -25.07
N ALA A 442 53.74 -0.22 -25.62
CA ALA A 442 54.51 -0.43 -26.83
C ALA A 442 55.93 0.16 -26.72
N THR A 443 56.93 -0.63 -27.07
CA THR A 443 58.35 -0.23 -27.11
C THR A 443 59.01 -0.59 -28.44
N SER A 444 58.46 -1.57 -29.15
CA SER A 444 58.97 -2.04 -30.45
C SER A 444 59.05 -0.95 -31.52
N PRO A 445 58.16 0.06 -31.61
CA PRO A 445 58.33 1.15 -32.59
C PRO A 445 59.59 1.98 -32.39
N LEU A 446 59.99 2.27 -31.15
CA LEU A 446 61.25 2.98 -30.87
C LEU A 446 62.45 2.08 -31.17
N LEU A 447 62.38 0.81 -30.73
CA LEU A 447 63.43 -0.16 -30.96
C LEU A 447 63.69 -0.37 -32.45
N ALA A 448 62.63 -0.57 -33.24
CA ALA A 448 62.71 -0.73 -34.69
C ALA A 448 63.33 0.50 -35.35
N LEU A 449 62.88 1.71 -34.97
CA LEU A 449 63.43 2.94 -35.53
C LEU A 449 64.91 3.11 -35.18
N GLN A 450 65.31 2.84 -33.94
CA GLN A 450 66.69 2.91 -33.50
C GLN A 450 67.58 1.94 -34.28
N GLN A 451 67.20 0.65 -34.33
CA GLN A 451 67.99 -0.39 -35.01
C GLN A 451 68.13 -0.12 -36.51
N ILE A 452 67.03 0.27 -37.17
CA ILE A 452 67.07 0.58 -38.61
C ILE A 452 68.00 1.76 -38.88
N LEU A 453 67.96 2.81 -38.06
CA LEU A 453 68.83 3.98 -38.23
C LEU A 453 70.30 3.68 -37.94
N ASP A 454 70.60 2.79 -36.99
CA ASP A 454 71.96 2.36 -36.68
C ASP A 454 72.59 1.55 -37.85
N GLU A 455 71.78 0.80 -38.59
CA GLU A 455 72.21 -0.06 -39.70
C GLU A 455 72.19 0.61 -41.08
N ILE A 456 71.41 1.67 -41.29
CA ILE A 456 71.47 2.46 -42.53
C ILE A 456 72.72 3.36 -42.49
N GLN A 457 73.78 2.92 -43.17
CA GLN A 457 75.05 3.65 -43.26
C GLN A 457 75.40 4.00 -44.70
N GLU A 458 76.26 5.01 -44.87
CA GLU A 458 76.85 5.35 -46.16
C GLU A 458 77.59 4.13 -46.72
N CYS A 459 77.11 3.58 -47.85
CA CYS A 459 77.73 2.40 -48.46
C CYS A 459 78.87 2.75 -49.41
N ASN A 460 78.91 3.97 -49.94
CA ASN A 460 79.92 4.38 -50.91
C ASN A 460 80.06 5.90 -51.03
N GLN A 461 81.28 6.36 -51.34
CA GLN A 461 81.62 7.76 -51.48
C GLN A 461 82.25 8.05 -52.85
N PHE A 462 81.56 8.84 -53.68
CA PHE A 462 82.02 9.20 -55.03
C PHE A 462 82.90 10.46 -55.01
N SER A 463 84.17 10.30 -54.67
CA SER A 463 85.11 11.42 -54.56
C SER A 463 85.85 11.67 -55.88
N GLY A 464 85.69 12.88 -56.45
CA GLY A 464 86.55 13.28 -57.56
C GLY A 464 86.25 14.63 -58.21
N HIS A 465 85.04 15.16 -58.09
CA HIS A 465 84.73 16.52 -58.55
C HIS A 465 85.57 17.55 -57.78
N GLN A 466 86.00 18.61 -58.47
CA GLN A 466 86.88 19.64 -57.89
C GLN A 466 86.12 20.86 -57.39
N SER A 467 84.79 20.83 -57.47
CA SER A 467 83.89 21.88 -57.00
C SER A 467 82.53 21.29 -56.64
N GLU A 468 81.59 22.12 -56.19
CA GLU A 468 80.24 21.74 -55.77
C GLU A 468 79.55 20.83 -56.80
N VAL A 469 78.91 19.76 -56.32
CA VAL A 469 78.11 18.84 -57.15
C VAL A 469 76.67 19.32 -57.13
N TRP A 470 76.14 19.71 -58.29
CA TRP A 470 74.84 20.35 -58.42
C TRP A 470 73.68 19.38 -58.62
N SER A 471 73.92 18.27 -59.30
CA SER A 471 72.89 17.30 -59.62
C SER A 471 73.46 15.89 -59.69
N VAL A 472 72.64 14.93 -59.28
CA VAL A 472 72.90 13.50 -59.39
C VAL A 472 71.70 12.81 -60.06
N CYS A 473 71.95 11.86 -60.94
CA CYS A 473 70.88 11.07 -61.57
C CYS A 473 71.34 9.64 -61.81
N PHE A 474 70.51 8.66 -61.46
CA PHE A 474 70.73 7.27 -61.86
C PHE A 474 70.45 7.08 -63.35
N SER A 475 71.13 6.11 -63.95
CA SER A 475 70.74 5.56 -65.25
C SER A 475 69.35 4.93 -65.14
N PRO A 476 68.59 4.80 -66.24
CA PRO A 476 67.28 4.15 -66.22
C PRO A 476 67.33 2.69 -65.74
N LYS A 477 68.49 2.03 -65.87
CA LYS A 477 68.71 0.67 -65.36
C LYS A 477 69.18 0.64 -63.90
N GLY A 478 69.50 1.79 -63.31
CA GLY A 478 70.00 1.92 -61.94
C GLY A 478 71.44 1.46 -61.74
N ASP A 479 72.15 1.06 -62.79
CA ASP A 479 73.51 0.49 -62.72
C ASP A 479 74.62 1.56 -62.68
N ARG A 480 74.29 2.81 -62.95
CA ARG A 480 75.25 3.93 -63.09
C ARG A 480 74.66 5.20 -62.53
N ILE A 481 75.54 6.13 -62.16
CA ILE A 481 75.17 7.45 -61.66
C ILE A 481 75.88 8.50 -62.50
N VAL A 482 75.16 9.53 -62.94
CA VAL A 482 75.77 10.74 -63.46
C VAL A 482 75.72 11.84 -62.41
N THR A 483 76.84 12.52 -62.22
CA THR A 483 76.96 13.73 -61.39
C THR A 483 77.36 14.91 -62.26
N THR A 484 76.89 16.11 -61.93
CA THR A 484 77.32 17.35 -62.57
C THR A 484 77.87 18.31 -61.55
N SER A 485 78.88 19.09 -61.92
CA SER A 485 79.58 19.95 -60.97
C SER A 485 79.87 21.35 -61.52
N ALA A 486 80.10 22.27 -60.58
CA ALA A 486 80.67 23.58 -60.83
C ALA A 486 82.09 23.52 -61.44
N ASP A 487 82.78 22.36 -61.42
CA ASP A 487 84.09 22.18 -62.06
C ASP A 487 84.03 22.11 -63.61
N CYS A 488 82.88 22.49 -64.19
CA CYS A 488 82.59 22.47 -65.63
C CYS A 488 82.52 21.06 -66.24
N THR A 489 82.46 20.01 -65.42
CA THR A 489 82.35 18.62 -65.89
C THR A 489 81.06 17.93 -65.45
N ALA A 490 80.63 16.97 -66.25
CA ALA A 490 79.74 15.90 -65.80
C ALA A 490 80.54 14.60 -65.72
N ARG A 491 80.22 13.74 -64.76
CA ARG A 491 80.92 12.48 -64.53
C ARG A 491 79.95 11.32 -64.41
N LEU A 492 80.27 10.23 -65.07
CA LEU A 492 79.55 8.98 -65.01
C LEU A 492 80.29 7.99 -64.11
N TRP A 493 79.60 7.39 -63.17
CA TRP A 493 80.14 6.47 -62.18
C TRP A 493 79.43 5.12 -62.28
N ASP A 494 80.13 4.03 -61.96
CA ASP A 494 79.47 2.78 -61.57
C ASP A 494 79.00 2.85 -60.11
N LEU A 495 78.22 1.88 -59.63
CA LEU A 495 77.79 1.86 -58.23
C LEU A 495 78.91 1.54 -57.23
N SER A 496 80.07 1.07 -57.72
CA SER A 496 81.23 0.70 -56.91
C SER A 496 82.14 1.88 -56.60
N GLY A 497 81.85 3.09 -57.09
CA GLY A 497 82.64 4.29 -56.80
C GLY A 497 83.58 4.70 -57.92
N ASN A 498 83.67 3.90 -58.99
CA ASN A 498 84.64 4.14 -60.04
C ASN A 498 84.09 5.14 -61.05
N LEU A 499 84.94 6.12 -61.39
CA LEU A 499 84.68 7.05 -62.48
C LEU A 499 84.81 6.29 -63.81
N LEU A 500 83.69 6.16 -64.53
CA LEU A 500 83.64 5.52 -65.84
C LEU A 500 83.97 6.50 -66.96
N VAL A 501 83.39 7.70 -66.92
CA VAL A 501 83.55 8.71 -67.98
C VAL A 501 83.53 10.10 -67.36
N GLU A 502 84.42 10.96 -67.85
CA GLU A 502 84.42 12.40 -67.56
C GLU A 502 84.06 13.17 -68.83
N PHE A 503 82.90 13.83 -68.83
CA PHE A 503 82.39 14.62 -69.94
C PHE A 503 82.95 16.04 -69.87
N LYS A 504 84.06 16.27 -70.57
CA LYS A 504 84.69 17.59 -70.72
C LYS A 504 84.21 18.26 -71.99
N GLY A 505 83.75 19.51 -71.87
CA GLY A 505 83.38 20.30 -73.04
C GLY A 505 82.65 21.59 -72.73
N HIS A 506 81.89 21.64 -71.64
CA HIS A 506 81.29 22.88 -71.15
C HIS A 506 82.35 23.87 -70.70
N ARG A 507 82.10 25.16 -70.92
CA ARG A 507 83.03 26.25 -70.58
C ARG A 507 82.72 26.93 -69.24
N ASP A 508 81.66 26.50 -68.59
CA ASP A 508 81.17 27.02 -67.31
C ASP A 508 80.44 25.87 -66.56
N GLU A 509 80.00 26.14 -65.33
CA GLU A 509 79.36 25.20 -64.40
C GLU A 509 78.27 24.33 -65.08
N VAL A 510 78.24 23.04 -64.77
CA VAL A 510 77.21 22.11 -65.26
C VAL A 510 76.15 21.91 -64.18
N TRP A 511 74.93 22.38 -64.42
CA TRP A 511 73.88 22.40 -63.40
C TRP A 511 73.09 21.11 -63.33
N SER A 512 72.85 20.45 -64.46
CA SER A 512 72.06 19.22 -64.46
C SER A 512 72.44 18.28 -65.60
N ALA A 513 72.21 17.00 -65.36
CA ALA A 513 72.27 15.98 -66.37
C ALA A 513 71.09 15.02 -66.27
N LYS A 514 70.60 14.57 -67.42
CA LYS A 514 69.53 13.58 -67.52
C LYS A 514 69.83 12.54 -68.57
N PHE A 515 69.65 11.28 -68.20
CA PHE A 515 69.63 10.19 -69.15
C PHE A 515 68.34 10.22 -69.97
N SER A 516 68.48 9.92 -71.25
CA SER A 516 67.35 9.47 -72.07
C SER A 516 66.73 8.20 -71.47
N PRO A 517 65.41 7.94 -71.63
CA PRO A 517 64.74 6.78 -71.04
C PRO A 517 65.33 5.42 -71.46
N ASN A 518 65.96 5.36 -72.63
CA ASN A 518 66.64 4.15 -73.12
C ASN A 518 68.11 4.03 -72.65
N GLY A 519 68.62 5.02 -71.91
CA GLY A 519 69.97 5.07 -71.35
C GLY A 519 71.08 5.31 -72.38
N LYS A 520 70.76 5.54 -73.66
CA LYS A 520 71.77 5.68 -74.73
C LYS A 520 72.37 7.07 -74.83
N TYR A 521 71.59 8.09 -74.51
CA TYR A 521 72.03 9.48 -74.55
C TYR A 521 72.00 10.11 -73.17
N LEU A 522 72.95 11.01 -72.94
CA LEU A 522 73.01 11.89 -71.77
C LEU A 522 72.92 13.34 -72.24
N ALA A 523 71.98 14.11 -71.71
CA ALA A 523 71.92 15.56 -71.93
C ALA A 523 72.48 16.29 -70.72
N THR A 524 73.38 17.26 -70.93
CA THR A 524 73.94 18.13 -69.89
C THR A 524 73.59 19.59 -70.19
N THR A 525 73.20 20.33 -69.15
CA THR A 525 72.92 21.77 -69.23
C THR A 525 73.95 22.55 -68.43
N SER A 526 74.43 23.66 -68.98
CA SER A 526 75.49 24.47 -68.36
C SER A 526 75.17 25.95 -68.38
N LYS A 527 75.80 26.66 -67.45
CA LYS A 527 75.84 28.12 -67.36
C LYS A 527 76.47 28.79 -68.59
N ASP A 528 77.23 28.04 -69.40
CA ASP A 528 77.81 28.50 -70.66
C ASP A 528 76.78 28.78 -71.77
N SER A 529 75.48 28.73 -71.42
CA SER A 529 74.33 28.93 -72.31
C SER A 529 74.20 27.85 -73.38
N THR A 530 74.83 26.67 -73.18
CA THR A 530 74.71 25.53 -74.09
C THR A 530 74.13 24.30 -73.42
N VAL A 531 73.45 23.48 -74.23
CA VAL A 531 73.07 22.11 -73.88
C VAL A 531 73.90 21.17 -74.75
N ARG A 532 74.48 20.14 -74.15
CA ARG A 532 75.24 19.12 -74.86
C ARG A 532 74.56 17.77 -74.73
N LEU A 533 74.58 17.03 -75.84
CA LEU A 533 74.11 15.65 -75.89
C LEU A 533 75.32 14.75 -76.13
N TRP A 534 75.48 13.75 -75.27
CA TRP A 534 76.56 12.76 -75.31
C TRP A 534 75.96 11.40 -75.68
N ASN A 535 76.68 10.63 -76.51
CA ASN A 535 76.25 9.32 -77.02
C ASN A 535 77.01 8.15 -76.40
#